data_AF-A0A2Z4WAF5-F1
#
_entry.id   AF-A0A2Z4WAF5-F1
#
_cell.length_a   1.000
_cell.length_b   1.000
_cell.length_c   1.000
_cell.angle_alpha   90.00
_cell.angle_beta   90.00
_cell.angle_gamma   90.00
#
_symmetry.space_group_name_H-M   'P 1'
#
loop_
_entity.id
_entity.type
_entity.pdbx_description
1 polymer ?
#
loop_
_entity_poly.entity_id
_entity_poly.type
_entity_poly.pdbx_seq_one_letter_code
_entity_poly.pdbx_strand_id
1 'polypeptide(L)'
;MNIEKILKEYKTKKAYVDTTLARIEQYKYAIAHPEEWYKDYVPKSSPLGMPGRPKGSYVGSVSEEYMIDKELNKHIIEEWIREDQSRIFFKKLEIEQIDKAINGCLNEQEKLVIKLKYLEGMYWKDVEFNYNSEFRQRNYVTYETLKKNNRNILKRLTDILEPFYSQYRVSG
;
A
#
# COMPACT_ATOMS: atom_id res chain seq x y z
N MET A 1 14.88 -17.94 4.60
CA MET A 1 13.88 -16.86 4.71
C MET A 1 13.46 -16.68 6.18
N ASN A 2 13.24 -15.47 6.68
CA ASN A 2 12.69 -15.26 8.03
C ASN A 2 11.20 -14.89 7.96
N ILE A 3 10.34 -15.91 7.98
CA ILE A 3 8.89 -15.75 7.83
C ILE A 3 8.27 -14.93 8.97
N GLU A 4 8.78 -15.03 10.19
CA GLU A 4 8.26 -14.24 11.31
C GLU A 4 8.48 -12.74 11.11
N LYS A 5 9.64 -12.35 10.58
CA LYS A 5 9.93 -10.95 10.25
C LYS A 5 9.01 -10.45 9.14
N ILE A 6 8.83 -11.25 8.08
CA ILE A 6 7.93 -10.94 6.96
C ILE A 6 6.50 -10.70 7.47
N LEU A 7 5.98 -11.60 8.31
CA LEU A 7 4.63 -11.47 8.87
C LEU A 7 4.48 -10.25 9.79
N LYS A 8 5.51 -9.91 10.57
CA LYS A 8 5.48 -8.69 11.41
C LYS A 8 5.47 -7.41 10.58
N GLU A 9 6.20 -7.38 9.46
CA GLU A 9 6.25 -6.23 8.56
C GLU A 9 5.02 -6.11 7.65
N TYR A 10 4.23 -7.18 7.51
CA TYR A 10 3.07 -7.25 6.63
C TYR A 10 2.12 -6.06 6.81
N LYS A 11 1.71 -5.75 8.06
CA LYS A 11 0.74 -4.69 8.34
C LYS A 11 1.28 -3.31 7.91
N THR A 12 2.55 -3.06 8.17
CA THR A 12 3.22 -1.80 7.79
C THR A 12 3.36 -1.67 6.28
N LYS A 13 3.77 -2.76 5.59
CA LYS A 13 3.85 -2.78 4.13
C LYS A 13 2.47 -2.57 3.50
N LYS A 14 1.44 -3.22 4.05
CA LYS A 14 0.05 -3.07 3.60
C LYS A 14 -0.45 -1.64 3.74
N ALA A 15 -0.29 -1.03 4.91
CA ALA A 15 -0.66 0.37 5.13
C ALA A 15 0.08 1.32 4.17
N TYR A 16 1.37 1.09 3.90
CA TYR A 16 2.13 1.87 2.93
C TYR A 16 1.58 1.73 1.50
N VAL A 17 1.23 0.52 1.08
CA VAL A 17 0.61 0.27 -0.23
C VAL A 17 -0.76 0.92 -0.32
N ASP A 18 -1.61 0.76 0.70
CA ASP A 18 -2.98 1.30 0.73
C ASP A 18 -2.99 2.83 0.68
N THR A 19 -2.13 3.48 1.46
CA THR A 19 -1.98 4.95 1.45
C THR A 19 -1.47 5.46 0.10
N THR A 20 -0.54 4.75 -0.53
CA THR A 20 -0.03 5.12 -1.85
C THR A 20 -1.08 4.92 -2.95
N LEU A 21 -1.88 3.84 -2.87
CA LEU A 21 -3.00 3.63 -3.79
C LEU A 21 -4.07 4.71 -3.62
N ALA A 22 -4.40 5.10 -2.40
CA ALA A 22 -5.32 6.21 -2.14
C ALA A 22 -4.81 7.52 -2.74
N ARG A 23 -3.51 7.79 -2.62
CA ARG A 23 -2.87 8.95 -3.27
C ARG A 23 -2.95 8.89 -4.79
N ILE A 24 -2.69 7.73 -5.40
CA ILE A 24 -2.85 7.53 -6.85
C ILE A 24 -4.30 7.77 -7.29
N GLU A 25 -5.29 7.29 -6.53
CA GLU A 25 -6.70 7.53 -6.83
C GLU A 25 -7.04 9.02 -6.75
N GLN A 26 -6.48 9.75 -5.78
CA GLN A 26 -6.65 11.19 -5.71
C GLN A 26 -6.02 11.94 -6.89
N TYR A 27 -4.85 11.49 -7.37
CA TYR A 27 -4.24 12.02 -8.58
C TYR A 27 -5.09 11.76 -9.83
N LYS A 28 -5.64 10.55 -9.98
CA LYS A 28 -6.57 10.23 -11.08
C LYS A 28 -7.83 11.09 -11.00
N TYR A 29 -8.36 11.29 -9.80
CA TYR A 29 -9.51 12.17 -9.57
C TYR A 29 -9.19 13.61 -10.00
N ALA A 30 -8.01 14.13 -9.64
CA ALA A 30 -7.59 15.47 -10.06
C ALA A 30 -7.46 15.59 -11.59
N ILE A 31 -6.95 14.56 -12.27
CA ILE A 31 -6.90 14.54 -13.75
C ILE A 31 -8.31 14.54 -14.35
N ALA A 32 -9.25 13.80 -13.75
CA ALA A 32 -10.64 13.69 -14.22
C ALA A 32 -11.47 14.95 -13.93
N HIS A 33 -11.15 15.68 -12.86
CA HIS A 33 -11.82 16.89 -12.41
C HIS A 33 -10.86 18.10 -12.33
N PRO A 34 -10.29 18.57 -13.45
CA PRO A 34 -9.38 19.71 -13.47
C PRO A 34 -9.95 20.94 -12.76
N GLU A 35 -11.25 21.19 -12.92
CA GLU A 35 -12.00 22.33 -12.39
C GLU A 35 -12.00 22.47 -10.87
N GLU A 36 -11.77 21.38 -10.12
CA GLU A 36 -11.82 21.38 -8.66
C GLU A 36 -10.55 21.96 -8.02
N TRP A 37 -9.40 21.81 -8.65
CA TRP A 37 -8.11 22.34 -8.18
C TRP A 37 -7.60 23.51 -9.04
N TYR A 38 -8.17 23.72 -10.23
CA TYR A 38 -7.75 24.80 -11.12
C TYR A 38 -7.93 26.20 -10.52
N LYS A 39 -8.93 26.38 -9.64
CA LYS A 39 -9.20 27.66 -8.97
C LYS A 39 -8.02 28.14 -8.11
N ASP A 40 -7.20 27.20 -7.64
CA ASP A 40 -6.01 27.48 -6.83
C ASP A 40 -4.77 27.80 -7.68
N TYR A 41 -4.80 27.49 -8.99
CA TYR A 41 -3.70 27.65 -9.93
C TYR A 41 -3.90 28.76 -10.97
N VAL A 42 -5.05 29.45 -10.99
CA VAL A 42 -5.24 30.62 -11.87
C VAL A 42 -4.18 31.66 -11.49
N PRO A 43 -3.20 31.99 -12.36
CA PRO A 43 -2.32 33.12 -12.11
C PRO A 43 -3.22 34.33 -11.94
N LYS A 44 -3.05 35.12 -10.86
CA LYS A 44 -3.79 36.37 -10.67
C LYS A 44 -3.80 37.11 -12.00
N SER A 45 -4.97 37.20 -12.63
CA SER A 45 -5.13 37.93 -13.88
C SER A 45 -4.66 39.35 -13.59
N SER A 46 -3.50 39.70 -14.15
CA SER A 46 -3.01 41.06 -14.01
C SER A 46 -3.96 41.96 -14.79
N PRO A 47 -4.49 43.04 -14.19
CA PRO A 47 -5.46 43.88 -14.86
C PRO A 47 -4.90 44.44 -16.18
N LEU A 48 -5.74 44.48 -17.21
CA LEU A 48 -5.39 45.08 -18.50
C LEU A 48 -4.90 46.52 -18.28
N GLY A 49 -3.67 46.82 -18.73
CA GLY A 49 -3.13 48.18 -18.75
C GLY A 49 -1.86 48.44 -17.92
N MET A 50 -1.24 47.43 -17.30
CA MET A 50 0.05 47.61 -16.61
C MET A 50 1.19 47.97 -17.59
N PRO A 51 1.84 49.15 -17.44
CA PRO A 51 2.96 49.55 -18.29
C PRO A 51 4.20 48.74 -17.91
N GLY A 52 4.69 47.89 -18.82
CA GLY A 52 5.88 47.09 -18.61
C GLY A 52 6.03 45.83 -19.47
N ARG A 53 4.99 45.40 -20.21
CA ARG A 53 5.13 44.26 -21.13
C ARG A 53 5.96 44.67 -22.36
N PRO A 54 7.05 43.96 -22.71
CA PRO A 54 7.81 44.24 -23.92
C PRO A 54 6.90 44.12 -25.16
N LYS A 55 6.93 45.14 -26.02
CA LYS A 55 6.33 45.10 -27.37
C LYS A 55 7.00 43.96 -28.14
N GLY A 56 6.32 42.82 -28.26
CA GLY A 56 6.84 41.62 -28.92
C GLY A 56 6.65 40.32 -28.13
N SER A 57 6.02 40.35 -26.94
CA SER A 57 5.61 39.13 -26.25
C SER A 57 4.54 38.40 -27.06
N TYR A 58 4.80 37.13 -27.34
CA TYR A 58 3.92 36.15 -27.99
C TYR A 58 2.44 36.44 -27.78
N VAL A 59 1.69 36.63 -28.87
CA VAL A 59 0.22 36.74 -28.88
C VAL A 59 -0.34 35.32 -28.84
N GLY A 60 0.00 34.56 -27.81
CA GLY A 60 -0.76 33.38 -27.45
C GLY A 60 -2.06 33.87 -26.81
N SER A 61 -3.20 33.31 -27.22
CA SER A 61 -4.43 33.61 -26.49
C SER A 61 -4.26 33.14 -25.04
N VAL A 62 -4.84 33.85 -24.07
CA VAL A 62 -4.84 33.41 -22.66
C VAL A 62 -5.36 31.97 -22.54
N SER A 63 -6.22 31.55 -23.46
CA SER A 63 -6.70 30.17 -23.62
C SER A 63 -5.63 29.17 -24.08
N GLU A 64 -4.65 29.56 -24.89
CA GLU A 64 -3.54 28.69 -25.31
C GLU A 64 -2.51 28.52 -24.19
N GLU A 65 -2.12 29.60 -23.51
CA GLU A 65 -1.29 29.51 -22.29
C GLU A 65 -1.98 28.64 -21.23
N TYR A 66 -3.30 28.80 -21.06
CA TYR A 66 -4.12 27.97 -20.17
C TYR A 66 -4.16 26.49 -20.56
N MET A 67 -4.20 26.18 -21.86
CA MET A 67 -4.18 24.79 -22.34
C MET A 67 -2.81 24.14 -22.14
N ILE A 68 -1.72 24.89 -22.37
CA ILE A 68 -0.35 24.39 -22.16
C ILE A 68 -0.09 24.09 -20.69
N ASP A 69 -0.49 24.98 -19.77
CA ASP A 69 -0.37 24.73 -18.33
C ASP A 69 -1.20 23.53 -17.88
N LYS A 70 -2.40 23.34 -18.46
CA LYS A 70 -3.26 22.17 -18.19
C LYS A 70 -2.59 20.87 -18.62
N GLU A 71 -2.00 20.86 -19.81
CA GLU A 71 -1.31 19.69 -20.37
C GLU A 71 -0.03 19.37 -19.60
N LEU A 72 0.75 20.39 -19.23
CA LEU A 72 1.97 20.24 -18.43
C LEU A 72 1.65 19.69 -17.04
N ASN A 73 0.64 20.25 -16.37
CA ASN A 73 0.22 19.78 -15.04
C ASN A 73 -0.32 18.36 -15.08
N LYS A 74 -1.10 18.01 -16.11
CA LYS A 74 -1.56 16.64 -16.32
C LYS A 74 -0.38 15.67 -16.48
N HIS A 75 0.61 16.03 -17.29
CA HIS A 75 1.81 15.21 -17.51
C HIS A 75 2.58 14.98 -16.21
N ILE A 76 2.76 16.02 -15.38
CA ILE A 76 3.43 15.91 -14.07
C ILE A 76 2.67 14.93 -13.15
N ILE A 77 1.35 15.03 -13.09
CA ILE A 77 0.53 14.13 -12.25
C ILE A 77 0.62 12.68 -12.77
N GLU A 78 0.63 12.48 -14.10
CA GLU A 78 0.81 11.16 -14.71
C GLU A 78 2.19 10.55 -14.38
N GLU A 79 3.24 11.36 -14.36
CA GLU A 79 4.58 10.93 -13.91
C GLU A 79 4.57 10.51 -12.44
N TRP A 80 3.96 11.31 -11.55
CA TRP A 80 3.84 10.95 -10.13
C TRP A 80 3.07 9.65 -9.91
N ILE A 81 1.98 9.43 -10.65
CA ILE A 81 1.24 8.17 -10.63
C ILE A 81 2.16 7.01 -11.02
N ARG A 82 2.93 7.15 -12.11
CA ARG A 82 3.83 6.11 -12.60
C ARG A 82 4.92 5.77 -11.58
N GLU A 83 5.55 6.79 -10.99
CA GLU A 83 6.57 6.61 -9.95
C GLU A 83 6.01 5.89 -8.74
N ASP A 84 4.84 6.30 -8.26
CA ASP A 84 4.18 5.67 -7.12
C ASP A 84 3.81 4.21 -7.40
N GLN A 85 3.30 3.91 -8.60
CA GLN A 85 3.02 2.54 -9.04
C GLN A 85 4.28 1.68 -9.03
N SER A 86 5.38 2.17 -9.62
CA SER A 86 6.67 1.46 -9.63
C SER A 86 7.18 1.22 -8.21
N ARG A 87 7.05 2.21 -7.31
CA ARG A 87 7.53 2.15 -5.93
C ARG A 87 6.80 1.10 -5.08
N ILE A 88 5.51 0.90 -5.31
CA ILE A 88 4.71 -0.07 -4.56
C ILE A 88 4.67 -1.46 -5.20
N PHE A 89 5.07 -1.61 -6.47
CA PHE A 89 4.87 -2.82 -7.26
C PHE A 89 5.27 -4.10 -6.52
N PHE A 90 6.53 -4.21 -6.09
CA PHE A 90 7.03 -5.40 -5.40
C PHE A 90 6.39 -5.61 -4.03
N LYS A 91 6.08 -4.53 -3.30
CA LYS A 91 5.42 -4.62 -1.98
C LYS A 91 4.00 -5.15 -2.12
N LYS A 92 3.27 -4.66 -3.12
CA LYS A 92 1.93 -5.13 -3.45
C LYS A 92 1.94 -6.61 -3.83
N LEU A 93 2.87 -7.02 -4.70
CA LEU A 93 3.02 -8.42 -5.09
C LEU A 93 3.34 -9.31 -3.88
N GLU A 94 4.26 -8.88 -3.01
CA GLU A 94 4.62 -9.60 -1.77
C GLU A 94 3.40 -9.78 -0.85
N ILE A 95 2.62 -8.71 -0.62
CA ILE A 95 1.38 -8.75 0.17
C ILE A 95 0.38 -9.74 -0.43
N GLU A 96 0.16 -9.70 -1.75
CA GLU A 96 -0.76 -10.61 -2.43
C GLU A 96 -0.35 -12.08 -2.28
N GLN A 97 0.95 -12.38 -2.33
CA GLN A 97 1.44 -13.74 -2.11
C GLN A 97 1.27 -14.19 -0.66
N ILE A 98 1.52 -13.30 0.31
CA ILE A 98 1.28 -13.58 1.73
C ILE A 98 -0.23 -13.84 1.97
N ASP A 99 -1.09 -13.02 1.38
CA ASP A 99 -2.55 -13.16 1.51
C ASP A 99 -3.04 -14.47 0.89
N LYS A 100 -2.52 -14.85 -0.28
CA LYS A 100 -2.83 -16.14 -0.92
C LYS A 100 -2.33 -17.31 -0.07
N ALA A 101 -1.12 -17.22 0.49
CA ALA A 101 -0.56 -18.25 1.35
C ALA A 101 -1.42 -18.42 2.61
N ILE A 102 -1.70 -17.34 3.34
CA ILE A 102 -2.50 -17.38 4.57
C ILE A 102 -3.91 -17.91 4.29
N ASN A 103 -4.57 -17.44 3.23
CA ASN A 103 -5.95 -17.84 2.95
C ASN A 103 -6.05 -19.24 2.32
N GLY A 104 -5.03 -19.68 1.59
CA GLY A 104 -5.03 -20.95 0.88
C GLY A 104 -4.53 -22.15 1.71
N CYS A 105 -3.63 -21.94 2.67
CA CYS A 105 -2.99 -23.05 3.39
C CYS A 105 -3.35 -23.16 4.88
N LEU A 106 -3.98 -22.13 5.45
CA LEU A 106 -4.33 -22.10 6.87
C LEU A 106 -5.85 -22.21 7.07
N ASN A 107 -6.23 -22.96 8.10
CA ASN A 107 -7.60 -22.94 8.61
C ASN A 107 -7.84 -21.73 9.54
N GLU A 108 -9.09 -21.48 9.94
CA GLU A 108 -9.45 -20.31 10.76
C GLU A 108 -8.72 -20.25 12.12
N GLN A 109 -8.50 -21.40 12.77
CA GLN A 109 -7.75 -21.46 14.02
C GLN A 109 -6.29 -21.02 13.83
N GLU A 110 -5.66 -21.48 12.76
CA GLU A 110 -4.28 -21.16 12.42
C GLU A 110 -4.14 -19.69 11.98
N LYS A 111 -5.11 -19.17 11.21
CA LYS A 111 -5.19 -17.74 10.85
C LYS A 111 -5.26 -16.86 12.09
N LEU A 112 -6.07 -17.23 13.08
CA LEU A 112 -6.15 -16.48 14.33
C LEU A 112 -4.79 -16.44 15.04
N VAL A 113 -4.10 -17.58 15.14
CA VAL A 113 -2.76 -17.64 15.76
C VAL A 113 -1.78 -16.70 15.03
N ILE A 114 -1.76 -16.72 13.69
CA ILE A 114 -0.89 -15.82 12.91
C ILE A 114 -1.26 -14.35 13.15
N LYS A 115 -2.55 -14.03 13.11
CA LYS A 115 -3.06 -12.67 13.33
C LYS A 115 -2.60 -12.13 14.69
N LEU A 116 -2.95 -12.83 15.77
CA LEU A 116 -2.65 -12.37 17.12
C LEU A 116 -1.14 -12.30 17.37
N LYS A 117 -0.39 -13.32 16.90
CA LYS A 117 1.03 -13.43 17.22
C LYS A 117 1.93 -12.48 16.41
N TYR A 118 1.67 -12.32 15.11
CA TYR A 118 2.57 -11.58 14.22
C TYR A 118 1.97 -10.28 13.71
N LEU A 119 0.66 -10.21 13.46
CA LEU A 119 0.02 -8.99 12.96
C LEU A 119 -0.32 -8.01 14.08
N GLU A 120 -0.67 -8.54 15.27
CA GLU A 120 -0.93 -7.75 16.48
C GLU A 120 0.20 -7.80 17.51
N GLY A 121 1.18 -8.69 17.32
CA GLY A 121 2.39 -8.72 18.14
C GLY A 121 2.21 -9.20 19.58
N MET A 122 1.12 -9.92 19.88
CA MET A 122 0.77 -10.34 21.24
C MET A 122 1.76 -11.35 21.86
N TYR A 123 1.81 -11.41 23.18
CA TYR A 123 2.54 -12.45 23.90
C TYR A 123 1.76 -13.77 23.85
N TRP A 124 2.48 -14.88 24.02
CA TRP A 124 1.91 -16.22 23.90
C TRP A 124 0.78 -16.50 24.91
N LYS A 125 0.83 -15.91 26.10
CA LYS A 125 -0.24 -16.01 27.10
C LYS A 125 -1.52 -15.30 26.64
N ASP A 126 -1.39 -14.15 26.00
CA ASP A 126 -2.54 -13.40 25.47
C ASP A 126 -3.12 -14.11 24.24
N VAL A 127 -2.25 -14.66 23.37
CA VAL A 127 -2.68 -15.48 22.23
C VAL A 127 -3.47 -16.69 22.73
N GLU A 128 -2.98 -17.37 23.77
CA GLU A 128 -3.67 -18.49 24.41
C GLU A 128 -5.05 -18.08 24.94
N PHE A 129 -5.13 -16.96 25.67
CA PHE A 129 -6.39 -16.45 26.20
C PHE A 129 -7.40 -16.18 25.07
N ASN A 130 -7.00 -15.40 24.05
CA ASN A 130 -7.88 -15.05 22.93
C ASN A 130 -8.28 -16.27 22.10
N TYR A 131 -7.34 -17.17 21.81
CA TYR A 131 -7.61 -18.41 21.08
C TYR A 131 -8.67 -19.27 21.79
N ASN A 132 -8.50 -19.47 23.11
CA ASN A 132 -9.46 -20.24 23.89
C ASN A 132 -10.79 -19.48 24.07
N SER A 133 -10.80 -18.15 24.05
CA SER A 133 -12.04 -17.38 24.09
C SER A 133 -12.87 -17.58 22.81
N GLU A 134 -12.23 -17.70 21.66
CA GLU A 134 -12.91 -17.80 20.36
C GLU A 134 -13.28 -19.25 19.98
N PHE A 135 -12.43 -20.22 20.31
CA PHE A 135 -12.58 -21.61 19.85
C PHE A 135 -12.87 -22.63 20.97
N ARG A 136 -13.09 -22.21 22.22
CA ARG A 136 -13.44 -23.20 23.27
C ARG A 136 -14.78 -23.85 22.97
N GLN A 137 -14.72 -25.17 22.79
CA GLN A 137 -15.91 -26.01 22.90
C GLN A 137 -15.82 -26.95 24.11
N ARG A 138 -14.71 -27.66 24.33
CA ARG A 138 -14.52 -28.55 25.51
C ARG A 138 -13.09 -28.71 26.02
N ASN A 139 -12.06 -28.45 25.20
CA ASN A 139 -10.65 -28.63 25.58
C ASN A 139 -9.91 -27.30 25.56
N TYR A 140 -9.17 -27.04 26.64
CA TYR A 140 -8.28 -25.89 26.75
C TYR A 140 -6.96 -26.17 26.06
N VAL A 141 -6.52 -25.27 25.17
CA VAL A 141 -5.25 -25.40 24.46
C VAL A 141 -4.22 -24.47 25.12
N THR A 142 -3.11 -25.01 25.60
CA THR A 142 -2.05 -24.22 26.26
C THR A 142 -1.17 -23.51 25.25
N TYR A 143 -0.47 -22.45 25.66
CA TYR A 143 0.49 -21.76 24.79
C TYR A 143 1.60 -22.68 24.28
N GLU A 144 1.97 -23.75 25.00
CA GLU A 144 2.99 -24.71 24.55
C GLU A 144 2.52 -25.49 23.33
N THR A 145 1.26 -25.95 23.35
CA THR A 145 0.63 -26.58 22.19
C THR A 145 0.50 -25.60 21.03
N LEU A 146 0.10 -24.35 21.30
CA LEU A 146 0.02 -23.31 20.26
C LEU A 146 1.39 -23.01 19.65
N LYS A 147 2.47 -22.96 20.45
CA LYS A 147 3.84 -22.79 19.95
C LYS A 147 4.26 -23.95 19.06
N LYS A 148 3.93 -25.19 19.43
CA LYS A 148 4.23 -26.38 18.61
C LYS A 148 3.48 -26.32 17.28
N ASN A 149 2.20 -26.01 17.31
CA ASN A 149 1.38 -25.87 16.10
C ASN A 149 1.89 -24.72 15.22
N ASN A 150 2.26 -23.59 15.83
CA ASN A 150 2.82 -22.43 15.14
C ASN A 150 4.09 -22.77 14.35
N ARG A 151 4.97 -23.63 14.86
CA ARG A 151 6.15 -24.08 14.08
C ARG A 151 5.73 -24.77 12.77
N ASN A 152 4.69 -25.60 12.81
CA ASN A 152 4.17 -26.27 11.61
C ASN A 152 3.48 -25.27 10.67
N ILE A 153 2.73 -24.31 11.21
CA ILE A 153 2.10 -23.23 10.44
C ILE A 153 3.18 -22.44 9.68
N LEU A 154 4.20 -21.96 10.39
CA LEU A 154 5.30 -21.19 9.80
C LEU A 154 6.08 -21.98 8.77
N LYS A 155 6.27 -23.29 8.97
CA LYS A 155 6.92 -24.15 8.00
C LYS A 155 6.12 -24.23 6.70
N ARG A 156 4.81 -24.49 6.77
CA ARG A 156 3.95 -24.53 5.57
C ARG A 156 3.92 -23.20 4.83
N LEU A 157 3.82 -22.08 5.55
CA LEU A 157 3.92 -20.75 4.96
C LEU A 157 5.28 -20.54 4.28
N THR A 158 6.35 -21.04 4.91
CA THR A 158 7.70 -20.98 4.35
C THR A 158 7.79 -21.75 3.04
N ASP A 159 7.34 -23.00 3.02
CA ASP A 159 7.40 -23.86 1.84
C ASP A 159 6.64 -23.25 0.64
N ILE A 160 5.52 -22.54 0.89
CA ILE A 160 4.73 -21.88 -0.15
C ILE A 160 5.38 -20.58 -0.65
N LEU A 161 5.95 -19.79 0.26
CA LEU A 161 6.48 -18.47 -0.06
C LEU A 161 7.93 -18.52 -0.55
N GLU A 162 8.69 -19.55 -0.20
CA GLU A 162 10.10 -19.67 -0.55
C GLU A 162 10.37 -19.62 -2.07
N PRO A 163 9.57 -20.24 -2.95
CA PRO A 163 9.71 -20.08 -4.40
C PRO A 163 9.62 -18.61 -4.83
N PHE A 164 8.65 -17.87 -4.29
CA PHE A 164 8.48 -16.44 -4.59
C PHE A 164 9.70 -15.63 -4.15
N TYR A 165 10.15 -15.78 -2.90
CA TYR A 165 11.32 -15.02 -2.42
C TYR A 165 12.64 -15.45 -3.05
N SER A 166 12.73 -16.69 -3.55
CA SER A 166 13.90 -17.18 -4.29
C SER A 166 13.98 -16.58 -5.69
N GLN A 167 12.84 -16.48 -6.38
CA GLN A 167 12.77 -15.91 -7.72
C GLN A 167 12.95 -14.39 -7.71
N TYR A 168 12.36 -13.71 -6.73
CA TYR A 168 12.36 -12.25 -6.64
C TYR A 168 13.37 -11.71 -5.64
N ARG A 169 14.38 -12.51 -5.24
CA ARG A 169 15.34 -12.22 -4.16
C ARG A 169 15.75 -10.75 -4.19
N VAL A 170 15.03 -9.96 -3.40
CA VAL A 170 15.23 -8.52 -3.31
C VAL A 170 16.54 -8.37 -2.57
N SER A 171 17.60 -8.02 -3.32
CA SER A 171 18.80 -7.43 -2.75
C SER A 171 18.33 -6.23 -1.93
N GLY A 172 18.25 -6.43 -0.62
CA GLY A 172 18.08 -5.34 0.34
C GLY A 172 19.35 -4.52 0.42
#